data_AF-A0A256Z7H2-F1
#
_entry.id   AF-A0A256Z7H2-F1
#
_cell.length_a   1.000
_cell.length_b   1.000
_cell.length_c   1.000
_cell.angle_alpha   90.00
_cell.angle_beta   90.00
_cell.angle_gamma   90.00
#
_symmetry.space_group_name_H-M   'P 1'
#
loop_
_entity.id
_entity.type
_entity.pdbx_description
1 polymer ?
#
loop_
_entity_poly.entity_id
_entity_poly.type
_entity_poly.pdbx_seq_one_letter_code
_entity_poly.pdbx_strand_id
1 'polypeptide(L)'
;MAEFEVHERDLLGRIGKLKTKSGTVETPAFLPVINIAKQTVSPKELWDNYGCRMLITNAYLIKKNQEETAKKEGIHRVLDFPGVVMTDSGAYQILA
;
A
#
# COMPACT_ATOMS: atom_id res chain seq x y z
N MET A 1 2.64 -14.54 3.95
CA MET A 1 4.04 -14.67 4.37
C MET A 1 4.78 -13.52 3.72
N ALA A 2 5.50 -12.74 4.52
CA ALA A 2 6.39 -11.70 4.03
C ALA A 2 7.81 -12.17 4.33
N GLU A 3 8.72 -11.94 3.40
CA GLU A 3 10.14 -12.26 3.52
C GLU A 3 10.92 -10.96 3.35
N PHE A 4 11.91 -10.73 4.21
CA PHE A 4 12.74 -9.54 4.14
C PHE A 4 14.21 -9.93 4.12
N GLU A 5 14.89 -9.51 3.06
CA GLU A 5 16.32 -9.73 2.86
C GLU A 5 17.05 -8.38 2.85
N VAL A 6 18.22 -8.32 3.49
CA VAL A 6 19.07 -7.13 3.47
C VAL A 6 20.18 -7.31 2.45
N HIS A 7 20.29 -6.35 1.52
CA HIS A 7 21.23 -6.37 0.40
C HIS A 7 22.51 -5.59 0.73
N GLU A 8 22.35 -4.38 1.27
CA GLU A 8 23.45 -3.49 1.58
C GLU A 8 23.17 -2.77 2.91
N ARG A 9 24.24 -2.37 3.61
CA ARG A 9 24.14 -1.66 4.88
C ARG A 9 25.18 -0.55 4.96
N ASP A 10 24.77 0.56 5.55
CA ASP A 10 25.68 1.59 6.03
C ASP A 10 25.20 2.05 7.41
N LEU A 11 26.06 1.91 8.43
CA LEU A 11 25.70 2.05 9.84
C LEU A 11 24.44 1.23 10.20
N LEU A 12 23.36 1.90 10.61
CA LEU A 12 22.06 1.29 10.92
C LEU A 12 21.07 1.33 9.73
N GLY A 13 21.44 1.99 8.63
CA GLY A 13 20.71 2.04 7.38
C GLY A 13 20.84 0.74 6.59
N ARG A 14 19.79 0.37 5.86
CA ARG A 14 19.72 -0.89 5.13
C ARG A 14 18.98 -0.71 3.82
N ILE A 15 19.58 -1.16 2.73
CA ILE A 15 18.87 -1.46 1.49
C ILE A 15 18.43 -2.92 1.57
N GLY A 16 17.16 -3.19 1.27
CA GLY A 16 16.61 -4.54 1.39
C GLY A 16 15.45 -4.79 0.45
N LYS A 17 15.07 -6.05 0.30
CA LYS A 17 13.90 -6.45 -0.49
C LYS A 17 12.85 -7.06 0.42
N LEU A 18 11.67 -6.44 0.43
CA LEU A 18 10.47 -6.95 1.06
C LEU A 18 9.64 -7.68 0.01
N LYS A 19 9.62 -9.01 0.09
CA LYS A 19 8.79 -9.87 -0.75
C LYS A 19 7.47 -10.15 -0.05
N THR A 20 6.37 -9.87 -0.75
CA THR A 20 5.01 -10.11 -0.29
C THR A 20 4.27 -11.00 -1.29
N LYS A 21 3.03 -11.38 -0.97
CA LYS A 21 2.17 -12.12 -1.90
C LYS A 21 1.84 -11.32 -3.17
N SER A 22 1.84 -9.99 -3.09
CA SER A 22 1.41 -9.10 -4.18
C SER A 22 2.58 -8.41 -4.89
N GLY A 23 3.82 -8.78 -4.58
CA GLY A 23 5.01 -8.22 -5.22
C GLY A 23 6.19 -8.02 -4.27
N THR A 24 7.30 -7.58 -4.84
CA THR A 24 8.54 -7.26 -4.12
C THR A 24 8.83 -5.76 -4.18
N VAL A 25 9.23 -5.19 -3.06
CA VAL A 25 9.53 -3.76 -2.91
C VAL A 25 10.92 -3.60 -2.32
N GLU A 26 11.71 -2.69 -2.88
CA GLU A 26 13.01 -2.32 -2.31
C GLU A 26 12.81 -1.29 -1.19
N THR A 27 13.50 -1.48 -0.06
CA THR A 27 13.54 -0.54 1.05
C THR A 27 14.87 0.21 1.05
N PRO A 28 14.93 1.50 1.47
CA PRO A 28 13.84 2.29 2.07
C PRO A 28 12.74 2.65 1.07
N ALA A 29 11.47 2.45 1.46
CA ALA A 29 10.32 2.65 0.60
C ALA A 29 9.46 3.83 1.09
N PHE A 30 9.03 4.68 0.17
CA PHE A 30 8.02 5.71 0.41
C PHE A 30 6.65 5.20 -0.02
N LEU A 31 5.65 5.31 0.86
CA LEU A 31 4.29 4.81 0.63
C LEU A 31 3.31 5.98 0.59
N PRO A 32 2.81 6.37 -0.60
CA PRO A 32 1.74 7.35 -0.71
C PRO A 32 0.48 6.90 0.04
N VAL A 33 -0.15 7.83 0.77
CA VAL A 33 -1.41 7.58 1.47
C VAL A 33 -2.57 7.79 0.51
N ILE A 34 -3.37 6.75 0.30
CA ILE A 34 -4.55 6.79 -0.56
C ILE A 34 -5.82 6.94 0.29
N ASN A 35 -6.44 8.10 0.17
CA ASN A 35 -7.80 8.33 0.63
C ASN A 35 -8.79 8.05 -0.50
N ILE A 36 -9.55 6.95 -0.41
CA ILE A 36 -10.53 6.58 -1.44
C ILE A 36 -11.68 7.58 -1.62
N ALA A 37 -11.94 8.45 -0.66
CA ALA A 37 -12.99 9.47 -0.76
C ALA A 37 -12.50 10.74 -1.48
N LYS A 38 -11.19 10.98 -1.54
CA LYS A 38 -10.59 12.17 -2.16
C LYS A 38 -9.20 11.86 -2.67
N GLN A 39 -9.07 11.79 -3.99
CA GLN A 39 -7.79 11.52 -4.68
C GLN A 39 -7.47 12.67 -5.63
N THR A 40 -6.29 13.26 -5.49
CA THR A 40 -5.72 14.19 -6.49
C THR A 40 -4.99 13.43 -7.59
N VAL A 41 -4.36 12.31 -7.23
CA VAL A 41 -3.63 11.39 -8.12
C VAL A 41 -4.17 9.99 -7.85
N SER A 42 -4.54 9.26 -8.91
CA SER A 42 -5.08 7.90 -8.76
C SER A 42 -3.96 6.89 -8.46
N PRO A 43 -4.26 5.77 -7.77
CA PRO A 43 -3.26 4.71 -7.58
C PRO A 43 -2.73 4.14 -8.90
N LYS A 44 -3.58 4.05 -9.93
CA LYS A 44 -3.15 3.61 -11.27
C LYS A 44 -2.12 4.54 -11.89
N GLU A 45 -2.33 5.85 -11.76
CA GLU A 45 -1.37 6.86 -12.21
C GLU A 45 -0.05 6.78 -11.43
N LEU A 46 -0.11 6.58 -10.10
CA LEU A 46 1.08 6.34 -9.27
C LEU A 46 1.89 5.13 -9.77
N TRP A 47 1.20 4.06 -10.17
CA TRP A 47 1.84 2.87 -10.72
C TRP A 47 2.47 3.11 -12.10
N ASP A 48 1.71 3.70 -13.02
CA ASP A 48 2.10 3.87 -14.42
C ASP A 48 3.18 4.94 -14.61
N ASN A 49 3.01 6.10 -13.96
CA ASN A 49 3.78 7.31 -14.28
C ASN A 49 4.89 7.60 -13.27
N TYR A 50 4.73 7.12 -12.02
CA TYR A 50 5.63 7.49 -10.91
C TYR A 50 6.42 6.31 -10.34
N GLY A 51 6.29 5.12 -10.93
CA GLY A 51 7.02 3.93 -10.49
C GLY A 51 6.67 3.46 -9.07
N CYS A 52 5.51 3.89 -8.54
CA CYS A 52 5.07 3.49 -7.20
C CYS A 52 4.76 1.99 -7.18
N ARG A 53 5.48 1.24 -6.33
CA ARG A 53 5.29 -0.21 -6.17
C ARG A 53 4.60 -0.60 -4.87
N MET A 54 4.46 0.36 -3.94
CA MET A 54 3.81 0.15 -2.66
C MET A 54 3.08 1.42 -2.21
N LEU A 55 1.88 1.27 -1.68
CA LEU A 55 1.08 2.37 -1.13
C LEU A 55 0.39 1.94 0.16
N ILE A 56 -0.19 2.90 0.87
CA ILE A 56 -1.00 2.64 2.07
C ILE A 56 -2.40 3.21 1.93
N THR A 57 -3.41 2.49 2.39
CA THR A 57 -4.78 2.99 2.55
C THR A 57 -5.35 2.64 3.92
N ASN A 58 -6.54 3.12 4.23
CA ASN A 58 -7.19 2.91 5.51
C ASN A 58 -8.34 1.90 5.39
N ALA A 59 -8.22 0.77 6.07
CA ALA A 59 -9.20 -0.32 5.99
C ALA A 59 -10.58 0.08 6.51
N TYR A 60 -10.67 0.99 7.49
CA TYR A 60 -11.95 1.50 7.98
C TYR A 60 -12.69 2.30 6.90
N LEU A 61 -11.98 3.14 6.13
CA LEU A 61 -12.58 3.85 5.00
C LEU A 61 -13.03 2.89 3.89
N ILE A 62 -12.24 1.85 3.59
CA ILE A 62 -12.64 0.81 2.63
C ILE A 62 -13.91 0.11 3.10
N LYS A 63 -13.97 -0.30 4.37
CA LYS A 63 -15.17 -0.93 4.96
C LYS A 63 -16.39 0.01 4.88
N LYS A 64 -16.22 1.30 5.15
CA LYS A 64 -17.34 2.25 5.13
C LYS A 64 -17.92 2.48 3.73
N ASN A 65 -17.09 2.48 2.69
CA ASN A 65 -17.51 2.95 1.36
C ASN A 65 -17.51 1.87 0.26
N GLN A 66 -16.75 0.79 0.43
CA GLN A 66 -16.44 -0.19 -0.62
C GLN A 66 -16.39 -1.64 -0.08
N GLU A 67 -17.10 -1.95 1.02
CA GLU A 67 -17.04 -3.25 1.69
C GLU A 67 -17.39 -4.43 0.78
N GLU A 68 -18.48 -4.33 0.02
CA GLU A 68 -18.94 -5.40 -0.85
C GLU A 68 -17.93 -5.70 -1.98
N THR A 69 -17.44 -4.65 -2.64
CA THR A 69 -16.42 -4.78 -3.69
C THR A 69 -15.12 -5.33 -3.12
N ALA A 70 -14.67 -4.83 -1.98
CA ALA A 70 -13.44 -5.30 -1.33
C ALA A 70 -13.52 -6.78 -0.91
N LYS A 71 -14.69 -7.25 -0.46
CA LYS A 71 -14.91 -8.66 -0.12
C LYS A 71 -14.97 -9.58 -1.34
N LYS A 72 -15.58 -9.13 -2.44
CA LYS A 72 -15.79 -9.95 -3.64
C LYS A 72 -14.60 -9.94 -4.58
N GLU A 73 -14.02 -8.76 -4.83
CA GLU A 73 -13.00 -8.54 -5.86
C GLU A 73 -11.61 -8.21 -5.28
N GLY A 74 -11.54 -7.91 -3.98
CA GLY A 74 -10.28 -7.62 -3.29
C GLY A 74 -9.83 -6.15 -3.40
N ILE A 75 -8.85 -5.79 -2.57
CA ILE A 75 -8.39 -4.39 -2.45
C ILE A 75 -7.71 -3.85 -3.71
N HIS A 76 -7.00 -4.71 -4.45
CA HIS A 76 -6.31 -4.31 -5.69
C HIS A 76 -7.30 -3.82 -6.74
N ARG A 77 -8.49 -4.42 -6.79
CA ARG A 77 -9.55 -4.03 -7.71
C ARG A 77 -10.24 -2.73 -7.29
N VAL A 78 -10.44 -2.54 -5.98
CA VAL A 78 -10.97 -1.28 -5.43
C VAL A 78 -10.06 -0.10 -5.72
N LEU A 79 -8.74 -0.30 -5.67
CA LEU A 79 -7.75 0.76 -5.88
C LEU A 79 -7.26 0.89 -7.33
N ASP A 80 -7.59 -0.07 -8.20
CA ASP A 80 -6.95 -0.25 -9.52
C ASP A 80 -5.41 -0.19 -9.43
N PHE A 81 -4.85 -0.93 -8.47
CA PHE A 81 -3.42 -0.93 -8.17
C PHE A 81 -2.85 -2.35 -8.06
N PRO A 82 -1.92 -2.75 -8.96
CA PRO A 82 -1.39 -4.11 -9.00
C PRO A 82 -0.24 -4.35 -8.01
N GLY A 83 0.33 -3.30 -7.41
CA GLY A 83 1.46 -3.39 -6.49
C GLY A 83 1.07 -3.75 -5.06
N VAL A 84 2.02 -3.60 -4.13
CA VAL A 84 1.83 -3.94 -2.71
C VAL A 84 0.93 -2.90 -2.02
N VAL A 85 -0.09 -3.37 -1.31
CA VAL A 85 -1.01 -2.50 -0.56
C VAL A 85 -0.84 -2.77 0.93
N MET A 86 -0.39 -1.77 1.67
CA MET A 86 -0.47 -1.74 3.12
C MET A 86 -1.82 -1.16 3.54
N THR A 87 -2.40 -1.70 4.62
CA THR A 87 -3.64 -1.17 5.19
C THR A 87 -3.41 -0.76 6.63
N ASP A 88 -3.74 0.48 6.95
CA ASP A 88 -3.95 0.94 8.33
C ASP A 88 -5.29 0.37 8.86
N SER A 89 -5.32 0.00 10.14
CA SER A 89 -6.51 -0.51 10.84
C SER A 89 -7.56 0.57 11.06
N GLY A 90 -7.15 1.84 11.04
CA GLY A 90 -8.00 2.99 11.28
C GLY A 90 -8.13 3.39 12.75
N ALA A 91 -7.22 2.94 13.60
CA ALA A 91 -7.16 3.35 15.00
C ALA A 91 -7.01 4.88 15.16
N TYR A 92 -6.36 5.55 14.19
CA TYR A 92 -6.28 7.00 14.17
C TYR A 92 -7.66 7.68 14.11
N GLN A 93 -8.61 7.11 13.37
CA GLN A 93 -9.98 7.63 13.26
C GLN A 93 -10.87 7.29 14.46
N ILE A 94 -10.42 6.38 15.34
CA ILE A 94 -11.13 6.06 16.60
C ILE A 94 -10.81 7.11 17.68
N LEU A 95 -9.65 7.77 17.57
CA LEU A 95 -9.19 8.78 18.52
C LEU A 95 -9.64 10.21 18.19
N ALA A 96 -10.34 10.41 17.06
CA ALA A 96 -10.86 11.70 16.60
C ALA A 96 -12.39 11.72 16.74
#